data_AF-A0A918CE38-F1
#
_entry.id   AF-A0A918CE38-F1
#
_cell.length_a   1.000
_cell.length_b   1.000
_cell.length_c   1.000
_cell.angle_alpha   90.00
_cell.angle_beta   90.00
_cell.angle_gamma   90.00
#
_symmetry.space_group_name_H-M   'P 1'
#
loop_
_entity.id
_entity.type
_entity.pdbx_description
1 polymer ?
#
loop_
_entity_poly.entity_id
_entity_poly.type
_entity_poly.pdbx_seq_one_letter_code
_entity_poly.pdbx_strand_id
1 'polypeptide(L)'
;MSISATKRLRILQRDEFACFYCGRTLHLNYPVDHQNFTHPDLMDYAALDHLDPQRSGGSHHDDNLVACCRACNSSKGGRTLEAYRFSLEMKNPIVQAREALKYARSLVQLPMDAELLAAVTLLEQQNTGIIFPGEQKAALRLQTNVGDVA
;
A
#
# COMPACT_ATOMS: atom_id res chain seq x y z
N MET A 1 11.31 -4.12 -20.13
CA MET A 1 11.08 -5.58 -20.14
C MET A 1 9.80 -5.87 -19.39
N SER A 2 8.99 -6.83 -19.86
CA SER A 2 7.77 -7.27 -19.17
C SER A 2 8.08 -8.41 -18.19
N ILE A 3 7.30 -8.52 -17.10
CA ILE A 3 7.45 -9.60 -16.11
C ILE A 3 6.94 -10.90 -16.74
N SER A 4 7.76 -11.95 -16.73
CA SER A 4 7.40 -13.25 -17.32
C SER A 4 6.18 -13.90 -16.63
N ALA A 5 5.40 -14.70 -17.38
CA ALA A 5 4.23 -15.39 -16.83
C ALA A 5 4.57 -16.27 -15.62
N THR A 6 5.69 -17.00 -15.69
CA THR A 6 6.21 -17.82 -14.58
C THR A 6 6.47 -16.98 -13.33
N LYS A 7 7.12 -15.82 -13.49
CA LYS A 7 7.39 -14.92 -12.36
C LYS A 7 6.10 -14.33 -11.80
N ARG A 8 5.13 -14.00 -12.66
CA ARG A 8 3.80 -13.53 -12.24
C ARG A 8 3.10 -14.56 -11.35
N LEU A 9 2.98 -15.80 -11.82
CA LEU A 9 2.32 -16.87 -11.07
C LEU A 9 2.99 -17.11 -9.72
N ARG A 10 4.33 -17.15 -9.69
CA ARG A 10 5.09 -17.36 -8.44
C ARG A 10 4.85 -16.25 -7.41
N ILE A 11 4.81 -14.97 -7.81
CA ILE A 11 4.50 -13.87 -6.87
C ILE A 11 3.07 -14.01 -6.34
N LEU A 12 2.10 -14.32 -7.21
CA LEU A 12 0.71 -14.54 -6.79
C LEU A 12 0.59 -15.68 -5.78
N GLN A 13 1.30 -16.79 -6.01
CA GLN A 13 1.36 -17.92 -5.07
C GLN A 13 2.02 -17.54 -3.74
N ARG A 14 3.15 -16.82 -3.78
CA ARG A 14 3.83 -16.31 -2.57
C ARG A 14 2.89 -15.46 -1.72
N ASP A 15 2.05 -14.65 -2.36
CA ASP A 15 1.12 -13.76 -1.68
C ASP A 15 -0.25 -14.43 -1.40
N GLU A 16 -0.33 -15.75 -1.57
CA GLU A 16 -1.53 -16.58 -1.32
C GLU A 16 -2.76 -16.10 -2.10
N PHE A 17 -2.53 -15.56 -3.29
CA PHE A 17 -3.56 -14.92 -4.10
C PHE A 17 -4.36 -13.87 -3.31
N ALA A 18 -3.73 -13.14 -2.38
CA ALA A 18 -4.37 -12.07 -1.63
C ALA A 18 -3.81 -10.71 -2.07
N CYS A 19 -4.68 -9.72 -2.18
CA CYS A 19 -4.28 -8.36 -2.47
C CYS A 19 -3.42 -7.80 -1.32
N PHE A 20 -2.22 -7.33 -1.62
CA PHE A 20 -1.31 -6.71 -0.67
C PHE A 20 -1.98 -5.53 0.07
N TYR A 21 -2.76 -4.71 -0.64
CA TYR A 21 -3.33 -3.46 -0.10
C TYR A 21 -4.62 -3.64 0.67
N CYS A 22 -5.55 -4.47 0.20
CA CYS A 22 -6.88 -4.62 0.82
C CYS A 22 -7.14 -6.00 1.43
N GLY A 23 -6.25 -6.97 1.22
CA GLY A 23 -6.35 -8.32 1.78
C GLY A 23 -7.37 -9.24 1.08
N ARG A 24 -8.16 -8.74 0.12
CA ARG A 24 -9.14 -9.56 -0.62
C ARG A 24 -8.45 -10.65 -1.43
N THR A 25 -9.12 -11.79 -1.54
CA THR A 25 -8.72 -12.88 -2.45
C THR A 25 -8.81 -12.43 -3.90
N LEU A 26 -7.81 -12.81 -4.69
CA LEU A 26 -7.64 -12.47 -6.09
C LEU A 26 -8.09 -13.62 -6.98
N HIS A 27 -8.78 -13.27 -8.06
CA HIS A 27 -9.17 -14.22 -9.09
C HIS A 27 -8.18 -14.20 -10.25
N LEU A 28 -7.72 -15.37 -10.68
CA LEU A 28 -6.77 -15.51 -11.79
C LEU A 28 -7.38 -15.30 -13.17
N ASN A 29 -8.69 -15.55 -13.31
CA ASN A 29 -9.39 -15.46 -14.57
C ASN A 29 -10.08 -14.12 -14.68
N TYR A 30 -9.86 -13.45 -15.81
CA TYR A 30 -10.60 -12.25 -16.16
C TYR A 30 -12.01 -12.71 -16.55
N PRO A 31 -13.10 -12.18 -15.97
CA PRO A 31 -14.44 -12.58 -16.37
C PRO A 31 -14.64 -12.31 -17.87
N VAL A 32 -14.98 -13.35 -18.61
CA VAL A 32 -15.02 -13.37 -20.09
C VAL A 32 -16.13 -12.49 -20.67
N ASP A 33 -17.05 -11.96 -19.85
CA ASP A 33 -18.09 -11.03 -20.27
C ASP A 33 -17.64 -9.56 -20.16
N HIS A 34 -16.64 -9.17 -20.96
CA HIS A 34 -16.12 -7.80 -21.06
C HIS A 34 -17.17 -6.70 -21.37
N GLN A 35 -18.44 -7.06 -21.59
CA GLN A 35 -19.56 -6.16 -21.87
C GLN A 35 -20.36 -5.78 -20.61
N ASN A 36 -20.19 -6.50 -19.49
CA ASN A 36 -20.82 -6.17 -18.20
C ASN A 36 -19.78 -5.65 -17.21
N PHE A 37 -19.52 -4.35 -17.27
CA PHE A 37 -18.64 -3.64 -16.33
C PHE A 37 -19.12 -3.64 -14.87
N THR A 38 -20.28 -4.21 -14.59
CA THR A 38 -20.88 -4.39 -13.27
C THR A 38 -20.54 -5.73 -12.61
N HIS A 39 -19.79 -6.63 -13.27
CA HIS A 39 -19.40 -7.89 -12.65
C HIS A 39 -18.46 -7.62 -11.44
N PRO A 40 -18.83 -8.01 -10.20
CA PRO A 40 -18.03 -7.74 -9.00
C PRO A 40 -16.57 -8.22 -9.12
N ASP A 41 -16.38 -9.35 -9.79
CA ASP A 41 -15.09 -10.01 -10.00
C ASP A 41 -14.08 -9.22 -10.86
N LEU A 42 -14.53 -8.21 -11.62
CA LEU A 42 -13.62 -7.36 -12.42
C LEU A 42 -12.68 -6.51 -11.54
N MET A 43 -13.11 -6.18 -10.31
CA MET A 43 -12.34 -5.37 -9.38
C MET A 43 -11.23 -6.17 -8.69
N ASP A 44 -11.49 -7.45 -8.42
CA ASP A 44 -10.61 -8.37 -7.66
C ASP A 44 -9.73 -9.26 -8.57
N TYR A 45 -9.69 -8.99 -9.88
CA TYR A 45 -8.79 -9.65 -10.82
C TYR A 45 -7.30 -9.43 -10.45
N ALA A 46 -6.53 -10.52 -10.52
CA ALA A 46 -5.13 -10.55 -10.11
C ALA A 46 -4.22 -9.71 -11.02
N ALA A 47 -3.52 -8.76 -10.42
CA ALA A 47 -2.42 -8.02 -11.03
C ALA A 47 -1.14 -8.16 -10.17
N LEU A 48 -0.01 -7.78 -10.78
CA LEU A 48 1.19 -7.44 -10.03
C LEU A 48 1.33 -5.93 -10.02
N ASP A 49 1.73 -5.40 -8.88
CA ASP A 49 2.13 -4.00 -8.74
C ASP A 49 3.54 -3.92 -8.16
N HIS A 50 4.18 -2.79 -8.43
CA HIS A 50 5.48 -2.44 -7.92
C HIS A 50 5.35 -1.54 -6.71
N LEU A 51 5.97 -1.86 -5.58
CA LEU A 51 5.95 -0.99 -4.39
C LEU A 51 6.57 0.37 -4.70
N ASP A 52 7.75 0.36 -5.31
CA ASP A 52 8.36 1.49 -5.99
C ASP A 52 8.08 1.42 -7.49
N PRO A 53 7.41 2.41 -8.09
CA PRO A 53 6.94 2.31 -9.46
C PRO A 53 8.11 2.32 -10.45
N GLN A 54 7.99 1.54 -11.52
CA GLN A 54 9.03 1.42 -12.55
C GLN A 54 9.44 2.77 -13.14
N ARG A 55 8.49 3.70 -13.33
CA ARG A 55 8.75 5.05 -13.87
C ARG A 55 9.68 5.89 -12.96
N SER A 56 9.82 5.51 -11.70
CA SER A 56 10.69 6.15 -10.71
C SER A 56 11.92 5.29 -10.40
N GLY A 57 12.26 4.31 -11.24
CA GLY A 57 13.44 3.45 -11.09
C GLY A 57 13.20 2.14 -10.33
N GLY A 58 11.96 1.83 -9.97
CA GLY A 58 11.63 0.59 -9.27
C GLY A 58 11.97 -0.68 -10.06
N SER A 59 12.56 -1.65 -9.37
CA SER A 59 13.06 -2.89 -9.97
C SER A 59 11.94 -3.92 -10.22
N HIS A 60 12.21 -4.94 -11.05
CA HIS A 60 11.36 -6.13 -11.13
C HIS A 60 11.78 -7.22 -10.14
N HIS A 61 12.55 -6.90 -9.09
CA HIS A 61 12.89 -7.88 -8.06
C HIS A 61 11.67 -8.24 -7.22
N ASP A 62 11.75 -9.38 -6.55
CA ASP A 62 10.60 -9.99 -5.88
C ASP A 62 10.14 -9.18 -4.66
N ASP A 63 11.08 -8.56 -3.98
CA ASP A 63 10.87 -7.63 -2.87
C ASP A 63 10.07 -6.38 -3.29
N ASN A 64 10.23 -5.93 -4.54
CA ASN A 64 9.48 -4.80 -5.07
C ASN A 64 8.15 -5.18 -5.74
N LEU A 65 7.85 -6.47 -5.93
CA LEU A 65 6.64 -6.92 -6.61
C LEU A 65 5.66 -7.55 -5.63
N VAL A 66 4.39 -7.14 -5.71
CA VAL A 66 3.31 -7.67 -4.86
C VAL A 66 2.07 -8.04 -5.66
N ALA A 67 1.35 -9.05 -5.20
CA ALA A 67 0.01 -9.36 -5.70
C ALA A 67 -0.98 -8.27 -5.29
N CYS A 68 -1.80 -7.80 -6.21
CA CYS A 68 -2.85 -6.82 -5.91
C CYS A 68 -4.06 -6.98 -6.81
N CYS A 69 -5.20 -6.44 -6.37
CA CYS A 69 -6.37 -6.34 -7.22
C CYS A 69 -6.25 -5.13 -8.16
N ARG A 70 -6.96 -5.17 -9.29
CA ARG A 70 -6.97 -4.08 -10.27
C ARG A 70 -7.42 -2.75 -9.65
N ALA A 71 -8.40 -2.78 -8.75
CA ALA A 71 -8.91 -1.57 -8.08
C ALA A 71 -7.82 -0.87 -7.25
N CYS A 72 -7.12 -1.62 -6.38
CA CYS A 72 -6.03 -1.08 -5.57
C CYS A 72 -4.85 -0.64 -6.43
N ASN A 73 -4.47 -1.43 -7.44
CA ASN A 73 -3.40 -1.07 -8.38
C ASN A 73 -3.70 0.26 -9.09
N SER A 74 -4.92 0.42 -9.60
CA SER A 74 -5.35 1.67 -10.24
C SER A 74 -5.41 2.82 -9.24
N SER A 75 -5.86 2.58 -8.00
CA SER A 75 -5.94 3.60 -6.94
C SER A 75 -4.55 4.11 -6.54
N LYS A 76 -3.57 3.20 -6.38
CA LYS A 76 -2.17 3.55 -6.13
C LYS A 76 -1.57 4.29 -7.30
N GLY A 77 -1.77 3.77 -8.52
CA GLY A 77 -1.20 4.30 -9.73
C GLY A 77 0.34 4.33 -9.66
N GLY A 78 0.96 5.35 -10.24
CA GLY A 78 2.42 5.48 -10.24
C GLY A 78 3.02 6.11 -8.98
N ARG A 79 2.40 5.95 -7.80
CA ARG A 79 2.94 6.39 -6.51
C ARG A 79 3.81 5.29 -5.91
N THR A 80 4.79 5.66 -5.08
CA THR A 80 5.48 4.72 -4.18
C THR A 80 4.49 4.19 -3.13
N LEU A 81 4.86 3.11 -2.45
CA LEU A 81 4.08 2.57 -1.34
C LEU A 81 3.76 3.65 -0.29
N GLU A 82 4.78 4.39 0.15
CA GLU A 82 4.62 5.43 1.18
C GLU A 82 3.82 6.63 0.69
N ALA A 83 4.01 7.07 -0.56
CA ALA A 83 3.19 8.14 -1.12
C ALA A 83 1.72 7.71 -1.28
N TYR A 84 1.47 6.43 -1.56
CA TYR A 84 0.11 5.89 -1.57
C TYR A 84 -0.48 5.81 -0.17
N ARG A 85 0.25 5.29 0.82
CA ARG A 85 -0.15 5.25 2.23
C ARG A 85 -0.54 6.65 2.71
N PHE A 86 0.32 7.63 2.51
CA PHE A 86 0.05 9.02 2.86
C PHE A 86 -1.21 9.57 2.18
N SER A 87 -1.43 9.25 0.90
CA SER A 87 -2.65 9.68 0.20
C SER A 87 -3.95 9.10 0.78
N LEU A 88 -3.88 7.90 1.37
CA LEU A 88 -5.01 7.29 2.07
C LEU A 88 -5.18 7.89 3.47
N GLU A 89 -4.07 8.11 4.19
CA GLU A 89 -4.05 8.75 5.51
C GLU A 89 -4.57 10.20 5.48
N MET A 90 -4.32 10.93 4.40
CA MET A 90 -4.88 12.27 4.16
C MET A 90 -6.41 12.33 4.15
N LYS A 91 -7.11 11.19 4.10
CA LYS A 91 -8.57 11.15 4.29
C LYS A 91 -8.99 11.27 5.75
N ASN A 92 -8.06 11.05 6.69
CA ASN A 92 -8.30 11.18 8.13
C ASN A 92 -8.14 12.66 8.56
N PRO A 93 -9.15 13.27 9.21
CA PRO A 93 -9.07 14.65 9.70
C PRO A 93 -7.90 14.92 10.65
N ILE A 94 -7.49 13.94 11.45
CA ILE A 94 -6.35 14.07 12.37
C ILE A 94 -5.06 14.32 11.59
N VAL A 95 -4.85 13.55 10.52
CA VAL A 95 -3.65 13.67 9.69
C VAL A 95 -3.70 14.98 8.91
N GLN A 96 -4.86 15.38 8.38
CA GLN A 96 -5.04 16.68 7.73
C GLN A 96 -4.70 17.86 8.66
N ALA A 97 -5.23 17.85 9.89
CA ALA A 97 -4.94 18.88 10.88
C ALA A 97 -3.45 18.93 11.22
N ARG A 98 -2.83 17.77 11.44
CA ARG A 98 -1.40 17.66 11.74
C ARG A 98 -0.55 18.27 10.62
N GLU A 99 -0.79 17.87 9.37
CA GLU A 99 -0.02 18.36 8.23
C GLU A 99 -0.27 19.85 7.96
N ALA A 100 -1.49 20.34 8.16
CA ALA A 100 -1.80 21.76 8.05
C ALA A 100 -1.01 22.60 9.08
N LEU A 101 -0.92 22.15 10.34
CA LEU A 101 -0.11 22.82 11.36
C LEU A 101 1.39 22.80 11.02
N LYS A 102 1.91 21.66 10.56
CA LYS A 102 3.32 21.53 10.12
C LYS A 102 3.64 22.44 8.95
N TYR A 103 2.72 22.55 7.98
CA TYR A 103 2.85 23.42 6.82
C TYR A 103 2.74 24.90 7.19
N ALA A 104 1.76 25.28 8.02
CA ALA A 104 1.66 26.65 8.52
C ALA A 104 2.98 27.08 9.18
N ARG A 105 3.53 26.25 10.08
CA ARG A 105 4.84 26.49 10.71
C ARG A 105 5.95 26.72 9.68
N SER A 106 6.03 25.91 8.62
CA SER A 106 7.12 26.05 7.64
C SER A 106 7.04 27.36 6.84
N LEU A 107 5.85 27.91 6.63
CA LEU A 107 5.65 29.18 5.94
C LEU A 107 6.06 30.39 6.77
N VAL A 108 5.61 30.44 8.03
CA VAL A 108 5.79 31.61 8.90
C VAL A 108 7.02 31.52 9.79
N GLN A 109 7.78 30.41 9.72
CA GLN A 109 8.96 30.13 10.54
C GLN A 109 8.68 30.34 12.04
N LEU A 110 7.43 30.11 12.46
CA LEU A 110 7.03 30.30 13.85
C LEU A 110 7.79 29.31 14.75
N PRO A 111 8.26 29.76 15.92
CA PRO A 111 8.70 28.83 16.93
C PRO A 111 7.53 27.91 17.29
N MET A 112 7.80 26.62 17.46
CA MET A 112 6.85 25.73 18.12
C MET A 112 6.81 26.15 19.59
N ASP A 113 5.90 27.06 19.92
CA ASP A 113 5.55 27.27 21.32
C ASP A 113 4.98 25.98 21.92
N ALA A 114 4.92 25.94 23.26
CA ALA A 114 4.54 24.73 23.98
C ALA A 114 3.14 24.24 23.60
N GLU A 115 2.24 25.16 23.24
CA GLU A 115 0.85 24.89 22.89
C GLU A 115 0.76 24.21 21.52
N LEU A 116 1.44 24.77 20.50
CA LEU A 116 1.50 24.17 19.17
C LEU A 116 2.21 22.82 19.17
N LEU A 117 3.26 22.66 19.99
CA LEU A 117 3.95 21.38 20.17
C LEU A 117 3.07 20.33 20.83
N ALA A 118 2.32 20.69 21.87
CA ALA A 118 1.36 19.79 22.50
C ALA A 118 0.27 19.36 21.51
N ALA A 119 -0.27 20.30 20.71
CA ALA A 119 -1.30 20.00 19.72
C ALA A 119 -0.80 19.03 18.63
N VAL A 120 0.38 19.29 18.03
CA VAL A 120 0.97 18.38 17.02
C VAL A 120 1.25 17.01 17.62
N THR A 121 1.80 16.95 18.83
CA THR A 121 2.13 15.68 19.52
C THR A 121 0.87 14.86 19.79
N LEU A 122 -0.22 15.50 20.25
CA LEU A 122 -1.49 14.83 20.47
C LEU A 122 -2.05 14.23 19.17
N LEU A 123 -2.03 14.99 18.08
CA LEU A 123 -2.49 14.52 16.77
C LEU A 123 -1.62 13.38 16.24
N GLU A 124 -0.30 13.41 16.47
CA GLU A 124 0.60 12.31 16.12
C GLU A 124 0.30 11.04 16.90
N GLN A 125 0.06 11.15 18.21
CA GLN A 125 -0.27 10.00 19.06
C GLN A 125 -1.62 9.36 18.69
N GLN A 126 -2.54 10.12 18.12
CA GLN A 126 -3.83 9.61 17.66
C GLN A 126 -3.78 9.01 16.25
N ASN A 127 -2.70 9.20 15.50
CA ASN A 127 -2.55 8.61 14.18
C ASN A 127 -1.89 7.23 14.27
N THR A 128 -2.68 6.16 14.23
CA THR A 128 -2.16 4.79 14.22
C THR A 128 -1.50 4.40 12.89
N GLY A 129 -1.60 5.25 11.87
CA GLY A 129 -1.14 4.96 10.52
C GLY A 129 -1.95 3.86 9.85
N ILE A 130 -1.77 3.70 8.55
CA ILE A 130 -2.28 2.53 7.81
C ILE A 130 -1.17 1.49 7.79
N ILE A 131 -1.50 0.21 8.03
CA ILE A 131 -0.63 -0.93 7.74
C ILE A 131 -1.36 -1.80 6.73
N PHE A 132 -0.75 -2.07 5.58
CA PHE A 132 -1.38 -2.89 4.56
C PHE A 132 -1.35 -4.38 4.97
N PRO A 133 -2.40 -5.17 4.66
CA PRO A 133 -2.45 -6.59 4.99
C PRO A 133 -1.21 -7.39 4.51
N GLY A 134 -0.66 -7.04 3.34
CA GLY A 134 0.54 -7.69 2.82
C GLY A 134 1.80 -7.44 3.64
N GLU A 135 1.91 -6.30 4.33
CA GLU A 135 3.02 -6.01 5.26
C GLU A 135 2.93 -6.89 6.51
N GLN A 136 1.71 -7.05 7.04
CA GLN A 136 1.46 -7.93 8.19
C GLN A 136 1.80 -9.39 7.86
N LYS A 137 1.39 -9.87 6.68
CA LYS A 137 1.76 -11.21 6.21
C LYS A 137 3.26 -11.39 6.05
N ALA A 138 3.96 -10.41 5.49
CA ALA A 138 5.41 -10.46 5.35
C ALA A 138 6.12 -10.56 6.71
N ALA A 139 5.67 -9.78 7.69
CA ALA A 139 6.21 -9.82 9.05
C ALA A 139 5.99 -11.20 9.72
N LEU A 140 4.80 -11.79 9.56
CA LEU A 140 4.48 -13.12 10.13
C LEU A 140 5.37 -14.23 9.54
N ARG A 141 5.64 -14.21 8.23
CA ARG A 141 6.52 -15.21 7.57
C ARG A 141 7.95 -15.15 8.08
N LEU A 142 8.43 -13.95 8.43
CA LEU A 142 9.76 -13.79 9.01
C LEU A 142 9.83 -14.37 10.44
N GLN A 143 8.74 -14.29 11.20
CA GLN A 143 8.66 -14.84 12.56
C GLN A 143 8.60 -16.37 12.56
N THR A 144 7.88 -16.98 11.62
CA THR A 144 7.80 -18.45 11.52
C THR A 144 9.14 -19.09 11.12
N ASN A 145 9.92 -18.42 10.26
CA ASN A 145 11.22 -18.94 9.82
C ASN A 145 12.32 -18.91 10.90
N VAL A 146 12.12 -18.17 11.99
CA VAL A 146 13.07 -18.14 13.13
C VAL A 146 12.79 -19.29 14.11
N GLY A 147 11.60 -19.89 14.08
CA GLY A 147 11.20 -20.99 14.97
C GLY A 147 11.68 -22.38 14.55
N ASP A 148 12.12 -22.55 13.29
CA ASP A 148 12.50 -23.86 12.72
C ASP A 148 14.02 -24.11 12.72
N VAL A 149 14.79 -23.31 13.46
CA VAL A 149 16.26 -23.43 13.56
C VAL A 149 16.73 -23.86 14.97
N ALA A 150 15.84 -24.41 15.79
CA ALA A 150 16.13 -24.89 17.15
C ALA A 150 16.05 -26.43 17.25
#